data_AF-A0A380RVN7-F1
#
_entry.id   AF-A0A380RVN7-F1
#
_cell.length_a   1.000
_cell.length_b   1.000
_cell.length_c   1.000
_cell.angle_alpha   90.00
_cell.angle_beta   90.00
_cell.angle_gamma   90.00
#
_symmetry.space_group_name_H-M   'P 1'
#
loop_
_entity.id
_entity.type
_entity.pdbx_description
1 polymer ?
#
loop_
_entity_poly.entity_id
_entity_poly.type
_entity_poly.pdbx_seq_one_letter_code
_entity_poly.pdbx_strand_id
1 'polypeptide(L)'
;MNDNMTLEQARKTFWLKNNYRPMGELFDNGFLTVGRLKWGAKKAYESAIRKASVVLLTQKQKMPETIIEKGVIPKNLDEARSVIWPFSKKIGKNGRTMGELVDNRDITKKDLAYALEEAWDEQVRSAARIILSSMLGLENGKVSETKGALKVTANRSFMEQQIEKISFKQGALVGGVLAFCFILLLADFIYMGVTGALYSIFDFILKTKIIGVAFLVIVVMLSVLLGNFLIKHTAEKKYDKLDIQLKNHKLGREGEEKSIDVMRESLDGSCHVFRNLILPNKKEDMDIVLVAPYGVFVFEVKNYNGKYKNIGDSWFYSKKEKWVAFKDNPTAQAKRNACNLAEYLESDFTRNKCKKWVTPIIVLSNADSNCDEENPSVPIWRIQYLAEELGNMPEKRTISEQLQKEICQKLEDLYKKDNLQSTI
;
A
#
# COMPACT_ATOMS: atom_id res chain seq x y z
N MET A 1 20.13 1.03 42.60
CA MET A 1 19.52 2.30 42.19
C MET A 1 18.11 1.99 41.70
N ASN A 2 17.09 2.65 42.25
CA ASN A 2 15.68 2.45 41.88
C ASN A 2 15.48 2.84 40.42
N ASP A 3 15.50 1.87 39.52
CA ASP A 3 15.41 2.07 38.06
C ASP A 3 13.96 2.17 37.56
N ASN A 4 13.03 2.51 38.46
CA ASN A 4 11.61 2.65 38.16
C ASN A 4 11.32 4.10 37.80
N MET A 5 11.07 4.33 36.51
CA MET A 5 10.56 5.61 36.01
C MET A 5 9.18 5.89 36.62
N THR A 6 9.00 7.09 37.18
CA THR A 6 7.72 7.55 37.73
C THR A 6 6.75 7.98 36.61
N LEU A 7 5.46 8.07 36.91
CA LEU A 7 4.45 8.55 35.94
C LEU A 7 4.75 9.98 35.46
N GLU A 8 5.20 10.87 36.36
CA GLU A 8 5.54 12.25 36.00
C GLU A 8 6.75 12.30 35.04
N GLN A 9 7.78 11.49 35.30
CA GLN A 9 8.93 11.37 34.40
C GLN A 9 8.54 10.77 33.05
N ALA A 10 7.68 9.75 33.04
CA ALA A 10 7.18 9.15 31.81
C ALA A 10 6.44 10.19 30.95
N ARG A 11 5.61 11.05 31.58
CA ARG A 11 4.87 12.10 30.88
C ARG A 11 5.75 13.23 30.34
N LYS A 12 6.88 13.54 30.99
CA LYS A 12 7.86 14.54 30.53
C LYS A 12 8.82 14.03 29.46
N THR A 13 8.91 12.71 29.27
CA THR A 13 9.76 12.11 28.23
C THR A 13 9.24 12.55 26.86
N PHE A 14 10.11 12.99 25.96
CA PHE A 14 9.72 13.36 24.60
C PHE A 14 9.57 12.11 23.74
N TRP A 15 8.56 12.12 22.87
CA TRP A 15 8.37 11.06 21.88
C TRP A 15 9.35 11.20 20.71
N LEU A 16 9.23 10.30 19.73
CA LEU A 16 10.08 10.19 18.56
C LEU A 16 10.07 11.46 17.68
N LYS A 17 11.05 11.58 16.78
CA LYS A 17 11.29 12.78 15.95
C LYS A 17 10.13 13.15 15.04
N ASN A 18 9.41 12.17 14.54
CA ASN A 18 8.23 12.37 13.71
C ASN A 18 7.07 13.06 14.47
N ASN A 19 7.10 13.08 15.80
CA ASN A 19 6.16 13.81 16.64
C ASN A 19 6.82 14.17 17.97
N TYR A 20 7.83 15.05 17.92
CA TYR A 20 8.73 15.36 19.04
C TYR A 20 8.06 16.25 20.10
N ARG A 21 7.19 15.65 20.90
CA ARG A 21 6.42 16.30 21.98
C ARG A 21 6.46 15.48 23.27
N PRO A 22 6.19 16.09 24.43
CA PRO A 22 6.07 15.34 25.69
C PRO A 22 5.03 14.22 25.56
N MET A 23 5.41 13.01 25.98
CA MET A 23 4.54 11.84 25.93
C MET A 23 3.26 12.01 26.75
N GLY A 24 3.27 12.84 27.80
CA GLY A 24 2.06 13.17 28.56
C GLY A 24 1.02 13.91 27.72
N GLU A 25 1.44 14.91 26.94
CA GLU A 25 0.57 15.63 26.01
C GLU A 25 0.00 14.69 24.95
N LEU A 26 0.87 13.86 24.35
CA LEU A 26 0.47 12.86 23.36
C LEU A 26 -0.40 11.74 23.92
N PHE A 27 -0.27 11.46 25.22
CA PHE A 27 -1.12 10.52 25.91
C PHE A 27 -2.52 11.10 26.11
N ASP A 28 -2.59 12.33 26.61
CA ASP A 28 -3.85 13.01 26.94
C ASP A 28 -4.67 13.34 25.70
N ASN A 29 -4.02 13.73 24.59
CA ASN A 29 -4.69 13.98 23.32
C ASN A 29 -5.00 12.69 22.53
N GLY A 30 -4.74 11.52 23.14
CA GLY A 30 -5.03 10.18 22.61
C GLY A 30 -4.18 9.73 21.42
N PHE A 31 -3.13 10.47 21.04
CA PHE A 31 -2.15 10.03 20.04
C PHE A 31 -1.43 8.75 20.46
N LEU A 32 -0.99 8.65 21.72
CA LEU A 32 -0.36 7.43 22.26
C LEU A 32 -1.42 6.37 22.57
N THR A 33 -1.79 5.61 21.55
CA THR A 33 -2.69 4.45 21.67
C THR A 33 -2.00 3.29 22.38
N VAL A 34 -2.78 2.30 22.83
CA VAL A 34 -2.25 1.06 23.42
C VAL A 34 -1.25 0.38 22.48
N GLY A 35 -1.53 0.37 21.17
CA GLY A 35 -0.64 -0.20 20.15
C GLY A 35 0.70 0.53 20.09
N ARG A 36 0.68 1.86 20.01
CA ARG A 36 1.91 2.68 19.96
C ARG A 36 2.74 2.58 21.24
N LEU A 37 2.11 2.51 22.41
CA LEU A 37 2.80 2.30 23.68
C LEU A 37 3.42 0.89 23.76
N LYS A 38 2.72 -0.15 23.32
CA LYS A 38 3.29 -1.51 23.21
C LYS A 38 4.48 -1.55 22.25
N TRP A 39 4.35 -0.88 21.10
CA TRP A 39 5.47 -0.72 20.16
C TRP A 39 6.63 0.00 20.84
N GLY A 40 6.40 1.15 21.47
CA GLY A 40 7.42 1.97 22.13
C GLY A 40 8.16 1.21 23.23
N ALA A 41 7.45 0.45 24.05
CA ALA A 41 8.04 -0.39 25.09
C ALA A 41 8.99 -1.46 24.53
N LYS A 42 8.69 -2.03 23.36
CA LYS A 42 9.43 -3.14 22.75
C LYS A 42 10.52 -2.72 21.76
N LYS A 43 10.26 -1.68 20.97
CA LYS A 43 11.01 -1.35 19.74
C LYS A 43 11.74 -0.02 19.79
N ALA A 44 11.37 0.90 20.69
CA ALA A 44 12.05 2.19 20.77
C ALA A 44 13.54 2.00 21.12
N TYR A 45 14.40 2.70 20.39
CA TYR A 45 15.85 2.61 20.57
C TYR A 45 16.27 3.24 21.92
N GLU A 46 15.72 4.41 22.24
CA GLU A 46 15.99 5.12 23.48
C GLU A 46 15.37 4.41 24.69
N SER A 47 16.19 4.18 25.73
CA SER A 47 15.75 3.52 26.96
C SER A 47 14.69 4.33 27.72
N ALA A 48 14.76 5.66 27.66
CA ALA A 48 13.79 6.55 28.27
C ALA A 48 12.39 6.35 27.66
N ILE A 49 12.28 6.35 26.33
CA ILE A 49 11.01 6.12 25.63
C ILE A 49 10.44 4.73 25.94
N ARG A 50 11.29 3.68 25.98
CA ARG A 50 10.86 2.33 26.36
C ARG A 50 10.24 2.31 27.76
N LYS A 51 10.95 2.86 28.75
CA LYS A 51 10.48 2.93 30.15
C LYS A 51 9.20 3.75 30.28
N ALA A 52 9.14 4.92 29.63
CA ALA A 52 7.96 5.79 29.65
C ALA A 52 6.74 5.10 29.03
N SER A 53 6.95 4.37 27.94
CA SER A 53 5.90 3.60 27.27
C SER A 53 5.31 2.51 28.16
N VAL A 54 6.13 1.79 28.94
CA VAL A 54 5.65 0.77 29.90
C VAL A 54 4.78 1.40 31.00
N VAL A 55 5.22 2.52 31.57
CA VAL A 55 4.49 3.22 32.63
C VAL A 55 3.14 3.73 32.11
N LEU A 56 3.14 4.40 30.96
CA LEU A 56 1.92 4.94 30.35
C LEU A 56 0.99 3.85 29.84
N LEU A 57 1.51 2.72 29.34
CA LEU A 57 0.70 1.56 28.97
C LEU A 57 -0.04 1.00 30.18
N THR A 58 0.65 0.86 31.31
CA THR A 58 0.05 0.40 32.57
C THR A 58 -1.04 1.36 33.04
N GLN A 59 -0.83 2.67 32.89
CA GLN A 59 -1.85 3.68 33.20
C GLN A 59 -3.08 3.54 32.29
N LYS A 60 -2.87 3.38 30.98
CA LYS A 60 -3.97 3.25 29.99
C LYS A 60 -4.80 1.99 30.22
N GLN A 61 -4.17 0.88 30.60
CA GLN A 61 -4.85 -0.38 30.91
C GLN A 61 -5.75 -0.32 32.16
N LYS A 62 -5.53 0.64 33.05
CA LYS A 62 -6.40 0.88 34.21
C LYS A 62 -7.63 1.72 33.85
N MET A 63 -7.67 2.33 32.68
CA MET A 63 -8.82 3.09 32.21
C MET A 63 -9.83 2.12 31.57
N PRO A 64 -11.12 2.15 31.96
CA PRO A 64 -12.12 1.27 31.36
C PRO A 64 -12.31 1.62 29.87
N GLU A 65 -12.35 0.60 29.01
CA GLU A 65 -12.74 0.76 27.61
C GLU A 65 -14.26 1.00 27.55
N THR A 66 -14.67 2.27 27.47
CA THR A 66 -16.08 2.62 27.23
C THR A 66 -16.38 2.53 25.73
N ILE A 67 -17.08 1.47 25.35
CA ILE A 67 -17.79 1.42 24.06
C ILE A 67 -18.96 2.41 24.16
N ILE A 68 -19.02 3.37 23.24
CA ILE A 68 -20.16 4.28 23.19
C ILE A 68 -21.36 3.56 22.61
N GLU A 69 -22.49 3.65 23.31
CA GLU A 69 -23.78 3.18 22.80
C GLU A 69 -24.21 3.94 21.54
N LYS A 70 -24.92 3.26 20.64
CA LYS A 70 -25.38 3.86 19.38
C LYS A 70 -26.27 5.08 19.67
N GLY A 71 -25.98 6.21 19.02
CA GLY A 71 -26.73 7.46 19.16
C GLY A 71 -26.20 8.42 20.23
N VAL A 72 -25.20 8.04 21.02
CA VAL A 72 -24.54 8.96 21.96
C VAL A 72 -23.41 9.72 21.26
N ILE A 73 -23.47 11.04 21.30
CA ILE A 73 -22.47 11.91 20.65
C ILE A 73 -21.15 11.83 21.43
N PRO A 74 -20.02 11.46 20.77
CA PRO A 74 -18.71 11.42 21.43
C PRO A 74 -18.26 12.82 21.84
N LYS A 75 -17.66 12.93 23.03
CA LYS A 75 -17.19 14.20 23.62
C LYS A 75 -15.68 14.35 23.61
N ASN A 76 -14.95 13.24 23.55
CA ASN A 76 -13.50 13.20 23.56
C ASN A 76 -12.98 12.23 22.50
N LEU A 77 -11.66 12.18 22.32
CA LEU A 77 -11.06 11.37 21.27
C LEU A 77 -11.20 9.87 21.52
N ASP A 78 -11.04 9.39 22.76
CA ASP A 78 -11.19 7.97 23.06
C ASP A 78 -12.63 7.50 22.75
N GLU A 79 -13.60 8.32 23.15
CA GLU A 79 -15.00 8.18 22.78
C GLU A 79 -15.20 8.14 21.26
N ALA A 80 -14.71 9.14 20.52
CA ALA A 80 -14.82 9.20 19.07
C ALA A 80 -14.20 7.98 18.39
N ARG A 81 -13.07 7.49 18.91
CA ARG A 81 -12.35 6.32 18.41
C ARG A 81 -13.10 5.01 18.65
N SER A 82 -13.99 4.95 19.64
CA SER A 82 -14.86 3.78 19.90
C SER A 82 -16.09 3.70 19.00
N VAL A 83 -16.42 4.75 18.24
CA VAL A 83 -17.57 4.75 17.33
C VAL A 83 -17.35 3.76 16.18
N ILE A 84 -18.37 3.00 15.80
CA ILE A 84 -18.31 2.04 14.69
C ILE A 84 -18.32 2.77 13.35
N TRP A 85 -17.45 2.36 12.43
CA TRP A 85 -17.40 2.94 11.08
C TRP A 85 -18.49 2.35 10.17
N PRO A 86 -19.46 3.15 9.70
CA PRO A 86 -20.62 2.64 8.96
C PRO A 86 -20.31 2.32 7.49
N PHE A 87 -19.25 2.90 6.93
CA PHE A 87 -18.86 2.70 5.52
C PHE A 87 -18.01 1.45 5.29
N SER A 88 -17.95 0.57 6.29
CA SER A 88 -17.10 -0.62 6.34
C SER A 88 -17.41 -1.68 5.27
N LYS A 89 -18.62 -1.66 4.70
CA LYS A 89 -19.04 -2.61 3.64
C LYS A 89 -18.19 -2.51 2.38
N LYS A 90 -17.68 -1.31 2.04
CA LYS A 90 -16.81 -1.09 0.86
C LYS A 90 -15.37 -1.59 1.08
N ILE A 91 -14.92 -1.67 2.33
CA ILE A 91 -13.56 -2.08 2.72
C ILE A 91 -13.49 -3.49 3.30
N GLY A 92 -14.64 -4.18 3.46
CA GLY A 92 -14.71 -5.53 4.01
C GLY A 92 -14.40 -5.63 5.52
N LYS A 93 -14.45 -4.51 6.24
CA LYS A 93 -14.04 -4.37 7.65
C LYS A 93 -15.23 -4.07 8.56
N ASN A 94 -16.32 -4.82 8.42
CA ASN A 94 -17.59 -4.58 9.10
C ASN A 94 -17.45 -4.66 10.63
N GLY A 95 -18.09 -3.72 11.34
CA GLY A 95 -18.13 -3.73 12.81
C GLY A 95 -16.83 -3.27 13.49
N ARG A 96 -15.88 -2.72 12.74
CA ARG A 96 -14.64 -2.14 13.29
C ARG A 96 -14.89 -0.70 13.76
N THR A 97 -14.18 -0.29 14.80
CA THR A 97 -14.26 1.08 15.31
C THR A 97 -13.44 2.03 14.43
N MET A 98 -13.79 3.32 14.45
CA MET A 98 -13.05 4.35 13.71
C MET A 98 -11.60 4.43 14.16
N GLY A 99 -11.35 4.31 15.47
CA GLY A 99 -10.00 4.31 16.03
C GLY A 99 -9.15 3.15 15.51
N GLU A 100 -9.73 1.95 15.46
CA GLU A 100 -9.04 0.78 14.92
C GLU A 100 -8.68 0.95 13.44
N LEU A 101 -9.63 1.43 12.63
CA LEU A 101 -9.40 1.63 11.20
C LEU A 101 -8.39 2.75 10.92
N VAL A 102 -8.38 3.82 11.72
CA VAL A 102 -7.37 4.88 11.62
C VAL A 102 -5.98 4.35 11.98
N ASP A 103 -5.86 3.61 13.08
CA ASP A 103 -4.59 3.04 13.53
C ASP A 103 -4.03 2.05 12.49
N ASN A 104 -4.91 1.25 11.90
CA ASN A 104 -4.56 0.28 10.86
C ASN A 104 -4.34 0.92 9.48
N ARG A 105 -4.56 2.24 9.34
CA ARG A 105 -4.52 2.97 8.06
C ARG A 105 -5.50 2.39 7.01
N ASP A 106 -6.60 1.80 7.47
CA ASP A 106 -7.72 1.34 6.64
C ASP A 106 -8.63 2.51 6.23
N ILE A 107 -8.67 3.59 7.04
CA ILE A 107 -9.31 4.86 6.69
C ILE A 107 -8.33 6.03 6.89
N THR A 108 -8.42 7.01 6.00
CA THR A 108 -7.52 8.16 5.91
C THR A 108 -8.21 9.46 6.36
N LYS A 109 -7.46 10.56 6.42
CA LYS A 109 -8.01 11.91 6.64
C LYS A 109 -9.10 12.25 5.61
N LYS A 110 -8.95 11.80 4.37
CA LYS A 110 -9.94 12.00 3.30
C LYS A 110 -11.23 11.23 3.57
N ASP A 111 -11.12 10.01 4.07
CA ASP A 111 -12.30 9.20 4.44
C ASP A 111 -13.04 9.82 5.63
N LEU A 112 -12.30 10.33 6.63
CA LEU A 112 -12.89 11.06 7.75
C LEU A 112 -13.57 12.35 7.30
N ALA A 113 -12.97 13.12 6.39
CA ALA A 113 -13.59 14.30 5.80
C ALA A 113 -14.86 13.94 5.00
N TYR A 114 -14.81 12.86 4.22
CA TYR A 114 -15.98 12.34 3.53
C TYR A 114 -17.10 11.97 4.52
N ALA A 115 -16.77 11.27 5.62
CA ALA A 115 -17.76 10.94 6.65
C ALA A 115 -18.34 12.18 7.34
N LEU A 116 -17.55 13.24 7.53
CA LEU A 116 -18.02 14.50 8.08
C LEU A 116 -19.11 15.14 7.21
N GLU A 117 -18.97 15.04 5.89
CA GLU A 117 -19.89 15.63 4.91
C GLU A 117 -21.10 14.72 4.63
N GLU A 118 -20.87 13.42 4.49
CA GLU A 118 -21.83 12.48 3.87
C GLU A 118 -22.46 11.50 4.86
N ALA A 119 -21.99 11.41 6.11
CA ALA A 119 -22.59 10.48 7.07
C ALA A 119 -23.93 10.98 7.60
N TRP A 120 -24.95 10.13 7.51
CA TRP A 120 -26.30 10.44 7.97
C TRP A 120 -26.40 10.46 9.49
N ASP A 121 -25.52 9.71 10.17
CA ASP A 121 -25.48 9.60 11.63
C ASP A 121 -24.62 10.74 12.24
N GLU A 122 -25.24 11.56 13.11
CA GLU A 122 -24.55 12.64 13.83
C GLU A 122 -23.42 12.11 14.73
N GLN A 123 -23.57 10.91 15.30
CA GLN A 123 -22.53 10.26 16.10
C GLN A 123 -21.25 10.07 15.27
N VAL A 124 -21.40 9.63 14.01
CA VAL A 124 -20.29 9.39 13.08
C VAL A 124 -19.68 10.70 12.61
N ARG A 125 -20.49 11.72 12.30
CA ARG A 125 -19.98 13.05 11.92
C ARG A 125 -19.18 13.70 13.05
N SER A 126 -19.70 13.64 14.28
CA SER A 126 -18.99 14.16 15.46
C SER A 126 -17.69 13.39 15.72
N ALA A 127 -17.72 12.06 15.64
CA ALA A 127 -16.53 11.22 15.78
C ALA A 127 -15.46 11.56 14.73
N ALA A 128 -15.87 11.65 13.46
CA ALA A 128 -14.99 12.01 12.35
C ALA A 128 -14.35 13.38 12.57
N ARG A 129 -15.11 14.37 13.03
CA ARG A 129 -14.61 15.72 13.37
C ARG A 129 -13.54 15.66 14.46
N ILE A 130 -13.82 15.00 15.59
CA ILE A 130 -12.89 14.92 16.73
C ILE A 130 -11.59 14.22 16.31
N ILE A 131 -11.70 13.09 15.63
CA ILE A 131 -10.53 12.33 15.15
C ILE A 131 -9.73 13.15 14.14
N LEU A 132 -10.40 13.75 13.16
CA LEU A 132 -9.72 14.55 12.13
C LEU A 132 -8.99 15.76 12.75
N SER A 133 -9.62 16.47 13.69
CA SER A 133 -8.99 17.59 14.41
C SER A 133 -7.75 17.15 15.20
N SER A 134 -7.83 16.00 15.87
CA SER A 134 -6.66 15.40 16.55
C SER A 134 -5.54 15.05 15.57
N MET A 135 -5.88 14.45 14.41
CA MET A 135 -4.90 14.09 13.38
C MET A 135 -4.28 15.30 12.68
N LEU A 136 -5.00 16.41 12.58
CA LEU A 136 -4.51 17.67 12.01
C LEU A 136 -3.69 18.49 13.03
N GLY A 137 -3.67 18.09 14.29
CA GLY A 137 -2.94 18.81 15.33
C GLY A 137 -3.44 20.25 15.49
N LEU A 138 -4.75 20.48 15.37
CA LEU A 138 -5.37 21.80 15.60
C LEU A 138 -5.42 22.13 17.10
N GLU A 139 -4.26 22.10 17.76
CA GLU A 139 -3.84 23.00 18.83
C GLU A 139 -2.32 23.22 18.70
N ASN A 140 -1.96 24.50 18.66
CA ASN A 140 -0.69 25.08 18.22
C ASN A 140 0.59 24.58 18.94
N GLY A 141 1.72 24.67 18.22
CA GLY A 141 2.94 25.21 18.84
C GLY A 141 4.20 24.33 18.83
N LYS A 142 4.74 24.05 17.63
CA LYS A 142 6.17 24.20 17.28
C LYS A 142 6.36 23.68 15.87
N VAL A 143 6.20 24.58 14.90
CA VAL A 143 6.71 24.40 13.55
C VAL A 143 8.22 24.25 13.70
N SER A 144 8.71 23.02 13.66
CA SER A 144 10.13 22.74 13.44
C SER A 144 10.54 23.47 12.16
N GLU A 145 11.65 24.21 12.21
CA GLU A 145 12.21 24.99 11.11
C GLU A 145 12.06 24.23 9.78
N THR A 146 11.23 24.78 8.87
CA THR A 146 10.68 24.01 7.76
C THR A 146 11.77 23.75 6.72
N LYS A 147 12.38 22.55 6.75
CA LYS A 147 13.20 22.01 5.66
C LYS A 147 12.39 21.70 4.39
N GLY A 148 11.16 22.22 4.27
CA GLY A 148 10.21 21.95 3.19
C GLY A 148 9.44 20.64 3.38
N ALA A 149 8.52 20.36 2.45
CA ALA A 149 7.82 19.08 2.39
C ALA A 149 8.72 17.98 1.80
N LEU A 150 8.44 16.72 2.13
CA LEU A 150 9.13 15.55 1.57
C LEU A 150 9.16 15.61 0.04
N LYS A 151 10.35 15.48 -0.55
CA LYS A 151 10.50 15.36 -2.00
C LYS A 151 10.22 13.92 -2.43
N VAL A 152 9.33 13.74 -3.42
CA VAL A 152 9.00 12.43 -3.99
C VAL A 152 9.16 12.45 -5.50
N THR A 153 10.03 11.60 -6.04
CA THR A 153 10.21 11.37 -7.49
C THR A 153 9.68 9.98 -7.83
N ALA A 154 8.91 9.87 -8.91
CA ALA A 154 8.31 8.60 -9.33
C ALA A 154 8.32 8.44 -10.86
N ASN A 155 8.55 7.21 -11.33
CA ASN A 155 8.42 6.88 -12.75
C ASN A 155 6.97 6.47 -13.03
N ARG A 156 6.16 7.41 -13.57
CA ARG A 156 4.75 7.16 -13.90
C ARG A 156 4.59 6.27 -15.14
N SER A 157 5.54 6.36 -16.09
CA SER A 157 5.47 5.73 -17.41
C SER A 157 5.49 4.19 -17.35
N PHE A 158 6.33 3.61 -16.49
CA PHE A 158 6.42 2.15 -16.37
C PHE A 158 5.13 1.48 -15.86
N MET A 159 4.40 2.17 -14.98
CA MET A 159 3.18 1.65 -14.35
C MET A 159 1.98 1.63 -15.31
N GLU A 160 1.84 2.68 -16.12
CA GLU A 160 0.86 2.72 -17.21
C GLU A 160 1.16 1.63 -18.23
N GLN A 161 2.43 1.45 -18.60
CA GLN A 161 2.86 0.39 -19.52
C GLN A 161 2.57 -1.02 -19.00
N GLN A 162 2.69 -1.29 -17.70
CA GLN A 162 2.35 -2.62 -17.15
C GLN A 162 0.85 -2.91 -17.20
N ILE A 163 0.03 -1.94 -16.79
CA ILE A 163 -1.43 -2.06 -16.86
C ILE A 163 -1.86 -2.18 -18.33
N GLU A 164 -1.32 -1.34 -19.20
CA GLU A 164 -1.58 -1.37 -20.64
C GLU A 164 -1.17 -2.70 -21.26
N LYS A 165 -0.01 -3.26 -20.92
CA LYS A 165 0.41 -4.59 -21.41
C LYS A 165 -0.54 -5.71 -20.95
N ILE A 166 -1.02 -5.67 -19.71
CA ILE A 166 -1.96 -6.67 -19.20
C ILE A 166 -3.33 -6.50 -19.87
N SER A 167 -3.84 -5.27 -19.95
CA SER A 167 -5.10 -4.94 -20.61
C SER A 167 -5.05 -5.23 -22.12
N PHE A 168 -3.92 -4.99 -22.77
CA PHE A 168 -3.68 -5.33 -24.17
C PHE A 168 -3.67 -6.84 -24.37
N LYS A 169 -3.00 -7.62 -23.50
CA LYS A 169 -3.05 -9.09 -23.57
C LYS A 169 -4.46 -9.63 -23.37
N GLN A 170 -5.24 -9.04 -22.47
CA GLN A 170 -6.66 -9.36 -22.30
C GLN A 170 -7.46 -9.03 -23.57
N GLY A 171 -7.30 -7.82 -24.11
CA GLY A 171 -7.96 -7.36 -25.32
C GLY A 171 -7.59 -8.19 -26.55
N ALA A 172 -6.33 -8.55 -26.72
CA ALA A 172 -5.83 -9.39 -27.82
C ALA A 172 -6.38 -10.82 -27.73
N LEU A 173 -6.53 -11.38 -26.52
CA LEU A 173 -7.13 -12.70 -26.33
C LEU A 173 -8.62 -12.67 -26.71
N VAL A 174 -9.37 -11.68 -26.22
CA VAL A 174 -10.79 -11.51 -26.56
C VAL A 174 -10.96 -11.25 -28.06
N GLY A 175 -10.17 -10.34 -28.63
CA GLY A 175 -10.18 -10.02 -30.05
C GLY A 175 -9.82 -11.22 -30.93
N GLY A 176 -8.86 -12.04 -30.52
CA GLY A 176 -8.50 -13.27 -31.23
C GLY A 176 -9.63 -14.30 -31.24
N VAL A 177 -10.34 -14.49 -30.12
CA VAL A 177 -11.51 -15.38 -30.07
C VAL A 177 -12.64 -14.84 -30.95
N LEU A 178 -12.93 -13.54 -30.87
CA LEU A 178 -13.96 -12.90 -31.70
C LEU A 178 -13.62 -12.98 -33.19
N ALA A 179 -12.36 -12.75 -33.57
CA ALA A 179 -11.90 -12.86 -34.96
C ALA A 179 -12.02 -14.31 -35.47
N PHE A 180 -11.68 -15.30 -34.64
CA PHE A 180 -11.86 -16.71 -34.99
C PHE A 180 -13.34 -17.06 -35.20
N CYS A 181 -14.23 -16.63 -34.31
CA CYS A 181 -15.67 -16.78 -34.48
C CYS A 181 -16.17 -16.10 -35.77
N PHE A 182 -15.68 -14.90 -36.07
CA PHE A 182 -16.02 -14.17 -37.30
C PHE A 182 -15.56 -14.89 -38.56
N ILE A 183 -14.36 -15.47 -38.57
CA ILE A 183 -13.86 -16.28 -39.68
C ILE A 183 -14.73 -17.52 -39.90
N LEU A 184 -15.14 -18.21 -38.83
CA LEU A 184 -16.05 -19.35 -38.92
C LEU A 184 -17.42 -18.93 -39.50
N LEU A 185 -17.97 -17.80 -39.06
CA LEU A 185 -19.22 -17.26 -39.60
C LEU A 185 -19.09 -16.89 -41.08
N LEU A 186 -17.97 -16.29 -41.49
CA LEU A 186 -17.70 -15.98 -42.91
C LEU A 186 -17.58 -17.25 -43.75
N ALA A 187 -16.87 -18.26 -43.26
CA ALA A 187 -16.72 -19.54 -43.95
C ALA A 187 -18.08 -20.23 -44.14
N ASP A 188 -18.92 -20.22 -43.10
CA ASP A 188 -20.27 -20.75 -43.15
C ASP A 188 -21.16 -19.96 -44.12
N PHE A 189 -21.05 -18.63 -44.13
CA PHE A 189 -21.75 -17.77 -45.10
C PHE A 189 -21.36 -18.07 -46.55
N ILE A 190 -20.07 -18.24 -46.83
CA ILE A 190 -19.57 -18.62 -48.16
C ILE A 190 -20.11 -20.00 -48.54
N TYR A 191 -20.06 -20.98 -47.63
CA TYR A 191 -20.60 -22.32 -47.85
C TYR A 191 -22.10 -22.30 -48.15
N MET A 192 -22.88 -21.52 -47.39
CA MET A 192 -24.31 -21.30 -47.64
C MET A 192 -24.59 -20.63 -48.98
N GLY A 193 -23.71 -19.76 -49.46
CA GLY A 193 -23.81 -19.14 -50.78
C GLY A 193 -23.59 -20.15 -51.91
N VAL A 194 -22.55 -20.98 -51.80
CA VAL A 194 -22.22 -22.02 -52.78
C VAL A 194 -23.31 -23.10 -52.85
N THR A 195 -23.92 -23.45 -51.72
CA THR A 195 -25.00 -24.46 -51.65
C THR A 195 -26.39 -23.91 -52.01
N GLY A 196 -26.52 -22.60 -52.26
CA GLY A 196 -27.79 -21.94 -52.57
C GLY A 196 -28.70 -21.68 -51.35
N ALA A 197 -28.28 -22.06 -50.14
CA ALA A 197 -29.03 -21.86 -48.91
C ALA A 197 -29.25 -20.36 -48.57
N LEU A 198 -28.32 -19.48 -48.96
CA LEU A 198 -28.47 -18.02 -48.76
C LEU A 198 -29.71 -17.46 -49.47
N TYR A 199 -30.01 -17.94 -50.67
CA TYR A 199 -31.17 -17.49 -51.42
C TYR A 199 -32.47 -17.86 -50.70
N SER A 200 -32.54 -19.08 -50.16
CA SER A 200 -33.69 -19.55 -49.39
C SER A 200 -33.90 -18.78 -48.08
N ILE A 201 -32.82 -18.40 -47.40
CA ILE A 201 -32.89 -17.58 -46.17
C ILE A 201 -33.34 -16.15 -46.50
N PHE A 202 -32.79 -15.53 -47.56
CA PHE A 202 -33.19 -14.19 -47.99
C PHE A 202 -34.66 -14.14 -48.44
N ASP A 203 -35.09 -15.13 -49.23
CA ASP A 203 -36.48 -15.26 -49.68
C ASP A 203 -37.43 -15.46 -48.48
N PHE A 204 -37.04 -16.27 -47.49
CA PHE A 204 -37.79 -16.44 -46.25
C PHE A 204 -37.92 -15.12 -45.45
N ILE A 205 -36.82 -14.37 -45.29
CA ILE A 205 -36.84 -13.09 -44.56
C ILE A 205 -37.73 -12.07 -45.27
N LEU A 206 -37.60 -11.94 -46.60
CA LEU A 206 -38.39 -11.01 -47.41
C LEU A 206 -39.89 -11.36 -47.40
N LYS A 207 -40.24 -12.64 -47.44
CA LYS A 207 -41.64 -13.10 -47.43
C LYS A 207 -42.32 -12.98 -46.07
N THR A 208 -41.59 -13.21 -44.99
CA THR A 208 -42.19 -13.30 -43.64
C THR A 208 -42.09 -12.01 -42.82
N LYS A 209 -41.43 -10.96 -43.36
CA LYS A 209 -41.31 -9.62 -42.77
C LYS A 209 -40.85 -9.65 -41.30
N ILE A 210 -41.76 -9.42 -40.36
CA ILE A 210 -41.47 -9.30 -38.92
C ILE A 210 -40.88 -10.60 -38.34
N ILE A 211 -41.35 -11.76 -38.79
CA ILE A 211 -40.90 -13.06 -38.30
C ILE A 211 -39.46 -13.33 -38.75
N GLY A 212 -39.10 -12.95 -39.98
CA GLY A 212 -37.74 -13.06 -40.51
C GLY A 212 -36.74 -12.19 -39.75
N VAL A 213 -37.12 -10.96 -39.40
CA VAL A 213 -36.27 -10.06 -38.59
C VAL A 213 -36.09 -10.60 -37.17
N ALA A 214 -37.15 -11.10 -36.54
CA ALA A 214 -37.09 -11.72 -35.21
C ALA A 214 -36.15 -12.95 -35.20
N PHE A 215 -36.20 -13.79 -36.23
CA PHE A 215 -35.30 -14.92 -36.39
C PHE A 215 -33.83 -14.48 -36.46
N LEU A 216 -33.53 -13.44 -37.23
CA LEU A 216 -32.16 -12.92 -37.34
C LEU A 216 -31.63 -12.36 -36.01
N VAL A 217 -32.48 -11.65 -35.25
CA VAL A 217 -32.13 -11.18 -33.90
C VAL A 217 -31.85 -12.36 -32.97
N ILE A 218 -32.66 -13.43 -33.02
CA ILE A 218 -32.47 -14.63 -32.21
C ILE A 218 -31.15 -15.33 -32.56
N VAL A 219 -30.82 -15.45 -33.85
CA VAL A 219 -29.55 -16.04 -34.30
C VAL A 219 -28.36 -15.21 -33.82
N VAL A 220 -28.41 -13.88 -33.95
CA VAL A 220 -27.37 -12.98 -33.42
C VAL A 220 -27.25 -13.13 -31.90
N MET A 221 -28.37 -13.17 -31.18
CA MET A 221 -28.39 -13.37 -29.73
C MET A 221 -27.78 -14.71 -29.32
N LEU A 222 -28.14 -15.81 -30.00
CA LEU A 222 -27.58 -17.14 -29.79
C LEU A 222 -26.09 -17.19 -30.11
N SER A 223 -25.64 -16.47 -31.15
CA SER A 223 -24.23 -16.36 -31.52
C SER A 223 -23.42 -15.67 -30.42
N VAL A 224 -23.96 -14.58 -29.84
CA VAL A 224 -23.35 -13.88 -28.70
C VAL A 224 -23.33 -14.78 -27.45
N LEU A 225 -24.41 -15.52 -27.19
CA LEU A 225 -24.47 -16.46 -26.06
C LEU A 225 -23.48 -17.62 -26.22
N LEU A 226 -23.34 -18.18 -27.43
CA LEU A 226 -22.40 -19.26 -27.73
C LEU A 226 -20.95 -18.76 -27.67
N GLY A 227 -20.66 -17.57 -28.18
CA GLY A 227 -19.36 -16.91 -28.04
C GLY A 227 -18.97 -16.71 -26.57
N ASN A 228 -19.90 -16.19 -25.76
CA ASN A 228 -19.69 -16.05 -24.31
C ASN A 228 -19.48 -17.41 -23.62
N PHE A 229 -20.22 -18.44 -24.01
CA PHE A 229 -20.07 -19.80 -23.49
C PHE A 229 -18.68 -20.39 -23.83
N LEU A 230 -18.22 -20.23 -25.08
CA LEU A 230 -16.90 -20.70 -25.52
C LEU A 230 -15.76 -19.96 -24.84
N ILE A 231 -15.87 -18.63 -24.68
CA ILE A 231 -14.90 -17.82 -23.92
C ILE A 231 -14.84 -18.32 -22.48
N LYS A 232 -16.01 -18.48 -21.83
CA LYS A 232 -16.08 -18.99 -20.47
C LYS A 232 -15.40 -20.35 -20.36
N HIS A 233 -15.70 -21.30 -21.25
CA HIS A 233 -15.21 -22.66 -21.06
C HIS A 233 -13.76 -22.90 -21.52
N THR A 234 -13.27 -22.12 -22.49
CA THR A 234 -11.94 -22.33 -23.09
C THR A 234 -10.89 -21.36 -22.54
N ALA A 235 -11.33 -20.18 -22.09
CA ALA A 235 -10.44 -19.10 -21.63
C ALA A 235 -10.60 -18.71 -20.15
N GLU A 236 -11.57 -19.25 -19.38
CA GLU A 236 -11.77 -18.93 -17.94
C GLU A 236 -10.46 -18.92 -17.18
N LYS A 237 -9.70 -20.03 -17.22
CA LYS A 237 -8.48 -20.18 -16.42
C LYS A 237 -7.40 -19.14 -16.77
N LYS A 238 -7.33 -18.72 -18.04
CA LYS A 238 -6.37 -17.69 -18.47
C LYS A 238 -6.87 -16.30 -18.09
N TYR A 239 -8.17 -16.07 -18.22
CA TYR A 239 -8.82 -14.81 -17.87
C TYR A 239 -8.76 -14.56 -16.35
N ASP A 240 -9.17 -15.54 -15.54
CA ASP A 240 -9.08 -15.52 -14.09
C ASP A 240 -7.64 -15.27 -13.63
N LYS A 241 -6.67 -15.91 -14.28
CA LYS A 241 -5.25 -15.71 -13.97
C LYS A 241 -4.79 -14.27 -14.29
N LEU A 242 -5.31 -13.64 -15.35
CA LEU A 242 -5.00 -12.26 -15.69
C LEU A 242 -5.70 -11.28 -14.73
N ASP A 243 -6.95 -11.54 -14.36
CA ASP A 243 -7.69 -10.72 -13.40
C ASP A 243 -7.08 -10.80 -12.00
N ILE A 244 -6.66 -11.99 -11.57
CA ILE A 244 -5.92 -12.16 -10.31
C ILE A 244 -4.61 -11.38 -10.36
N GLN A 245 -3.87 -11.42 -11.48
CA GLN A 245 -2.66 -10.62 -11.64
C GLN A 245 -2.96 -9.12 -11.54
N LEU A 246 -3.97 -8.63 -12.27
CA LEU A 246 -4.37 -7.23 -12.25
C LEU A 246 -4.79 -6.78 -10.84
N LYS A 247 -5.55 -7.61 -10.13
CA LYS A 247 -5.95 -7.37 -8.74
C LYS A 247 -4.74 -7.32 -7.82
N ASN A 248 -3.81 -8.27 -7.93
CA ASN A 248 -2.59 -8.30 -7.13
C ASN A 248 -1.70 -7.09 -7.40
N HIS A 249 -1.58 -6.66 -8.66
CA HIS A 249 -0.86 -5.43 -9.03
C HIS A 249 -1.50 -4.19 -8.42
N LYS A 250 -2.84 -4.08 -8.48
CA LYS A 250 -3.57 -2.98 -7.83
C LYS A 250 -3.35 -2.95 -6.33
N LEU A 251 -3.39 -4.12 -5.67
CA LEU A 251 -3.13 -4.26 -4.25
C LEU A 251 -1.69 -3.90 -3.88
N GLY A 252 -0.70 -4.35 -4.65
CA GLY A 252 0.71 -3.97 -4.44
C GLY A 252 0.89 -2.45 -4.46
N ARG A 253 0.35 -1.81 -5.51
CA ARG A 253 0.38 -0.35 -5.67
C ARG A 253 -0.32 0.39 -4.53
N GLU A 254 -1.47 -0.09 -4.09
CA GLU A 254 -2.17 0.50 -2.94
C GLU A 254 -1.29 0.46 -1.68
N GLY A 255 -0.57 -0.65 -1.49
CA GLY A 255 0.37 -0.80 -0.38
C GLY A 255 1.55 0.18 -0.43
N GLU A 256 2.11 0.39 -1.62
CA GLU A 256 3.17 1.39 -1.84
C GLU A 256 2.67 2.80 -1.59
N GLU A 257 1.49 3.18 -2.11
CA GLU A 257 0.94 4.53 -1.92
C GLU A 257 0.69 4.81 -0.43
N LYS A 258 0.11 3.85 0.31
CA LYS A 258 -0.04 3.94 1.77
C LYS A 258 1.30 4.20 2.47
N SER A 259 2.36 3.53 2.03
CA SER A 259 3.70 3.69 2.62
C SER A 259 4.25 5.10 2.36
N ILE A 260 4.05 5.62 1.14
CA ILE A 260 4.46 6.98 0.77
C ILE A 260 3.68 8.04 1.54
N ASP A 261 2.38 7.84 1.74
CA ASP A 261 1.57 8.78 2.52
C ASP A 261 2.05 8.86 3.97
N VAL A 262 2.40 7.72 4.59
CA VAL A 262 3.02 7.74 5.92
C VAL A 262 4.38 8.46 5.91
N MET A 263 5.20 8.26 4.86
CA MET A 263 6.47 8.98 4.73
C MET A 263 6.27 10.48 4.58
N ARG A 264 5.28 10.94 3.79
CA ARG A 264 4.94 12.38 3.65
C ARG A 264 4.48 12.99 4.97
N GLU A 265 3.81 12.21 5.81
CA GLU A 265 3.36 12.66 7.14
C GLU A 265 4.50 12.69 8.18
N SER A 266 5.55 11.89 7.99
CA SER A 266 6.57 11.64 9.02
C SER A 266 7.95 12.24 8.71
N LEU A 267 8.22 12.57 7.45
CA LEU A 267 9.51 13.07 6.97
C LEU A 267 9.37 14.48 6.38
N ASP A 268 10.43 15.27 6.50
CA ASP A 268 10.51 16.62 5.93
C ASP A 268 11.34 16.64 4.62
N GLY A 269 11.54 17.82 4.06
CA GLY A 269 12.31 18.02 2.83
C GLY A 269 13.82 17.81 2.96
N SER A 270 14.35 17.45 4.13
CA SER A 270 15.71 16.89 4.22
C SER A 270 15.80 15.48 3.67
N CYS A 271 14.65 14.83 3.43
CA CYS A 271 14.56 13.51 2.84
C CYS A 271 14.11 13.58 1.38
N HIS A 272 14.55 12.61 0.58
CA HIS A 272 14.06 12.42 -0.79
C HIS A 272 13.71 10.95 -1.02
N VAL A 273 12.47 10.71 -1.41
CA VAL A 273 11.96 9.40 -1.80
C VAL A 273 11.90 9.24 -3.33
N PHE A 274 12.41 8.13 -3.83
CA PHE A 274 12.35 7.69 -5.21
C PHE A 274 11.49 6.43 -5.31
N ARG A 275 10.51 6.41 -6.21
CA ARG A 275 9.59 5.28 -6.40
C ARG A 275 9.81 4.59 -7.73
N ASN A 276 9.72 3.27 -7.71
CA ASN A 276 9.87 2.41 -8.89
C ASN A 276 11.18 2.69 -9.61
N LEU A 277 12.28 2.72 -8.83
CA LEU A 277 13.61 3.03 -9.35
C LEU A 277 14.15 1.83 -10.12
N ILE A 278 14.43 2.01 -11.40
CA ILE A 278 15.09 1.01 -12.25
C ILE A 278 16.54 1.44 -12.45
N LEU A 279 17.48 0.56 -12.12
CA LEU A 279 18.91 0.81 -12.37
C LEU A 279 19.29 0.39 -13.80
N PRO A 280 20.32 1.01 -14.39
CA PRO A 280 20.83 0.60 -15.70
C PRO A 280 21.15 -0.89 -15.74
N ASN A 281 20.74 -1.56 -16.83
CA ASN A 281 20.93 -3.01 -17.04
C ASN A 281 20.22 -3.92 -16.04
N LYS A 282 19.26 -3.40 -15.26
CA LYS A 282 18.37 -4.20 -14.40
C LYS A 282 16.94 -4.12 -14.96
N LYS A 283 16.18 -5.21 -14.78
CA LYS A 283 14.79 -5.33 -15.27
C LYS A 283 13.74 -5.14 -14.19
N GLU A 284 14.13 -5.30 -12.93
CA GLU A 284 13.25 -5.19 -11.76
C GLU A 284 13.42 -3.80 -11.16
N ASP A 285 12.30 -3.20 -10.78
CA ASP A 285 12.23 -1.95 -10.07
C ASP A 285 12.38 -2.13 -8.56
N MET A 286 12.81 -1.07 -7.90
CA MET A 286 12.80 -0.94 -6.45
C MET A 286 11.60 -0.08 -6.05
N ASP A 287 10.70 -0.66 -5.25
CA ASP A 287 9.44 -0.02 -4.87
C ASP A 287 9.66 1.39 -4.31
N ILE A 288 10.50 1.50 -3.27
CA ILE A 288 10.80 2.78 -2.62
C ILE A 288 12.27 2.84 -2.21
N VAL A 289 12.97 3.89 -2.62
CA VAL A 289 14.31 4.25 -2.15
C VAL A 289 14.23 5.57 -1.40
N LEU A 290 14.68 5.60 -0.15
CA LEU A 290 14.77 6.81 0.66
C LEU A 290 16.23 7.22 0.79
N VAL A 291 16.51 8.47 0.45
CA VAL A 291 17.78 9.14 0.68
C VAL A 291 17.57 10.19 1.77
N ALA A 292 18.12 9.94 2.95
CA ALA A 292 17.93 10.77 4.14
C ALA A 292 19.27 11.14 4.79
N PRO A 293 19.33 12.15 5.67
CA PRO A 293 20.59 12.54 6.34
C PRO A 293 21.24 11.40 7.13
N TYR A 294 20.45 10.44 7.60
CA TYR A 294 20.87 9.25 8.34
C TYR A 294 21.07 8.00 7.46
N GLY A 295 21.10 8.15 6.14
CA GLY A 295 21.52 7.11 5.20
C GLY A 295 20.59 6.85 4.03
N VAL A 296 20.90 5.80 3.28
CA VAL A 296 20.13 5.33 2.12
C VAL A 296 19.42 4.03 2.48
N PHE A 297 18.13 3.96 2.18
CA PHE A 297 17.26 2.83 2.49
C PHE A 297 16.52 2.36 1.25
N VAL A 298 16.32 1.05 1.15
CA VAL A 298 15.45 0.44 0.14
C VAL A 298 14.34 -0.28 0.88
N PHE A 299 13.10 0.12 0.61
CA PHE A 299 11.91 -0.53 1.15
C PHE A 299 11.28 -1.42 0.08
N GLU A 300 11.10 -2.68 0.42
CA GLU A 300 10.31 -3.65 -0.33
C GLU A 300 8.92 -3.73 0.30
N VAL A 301 7.87 -3.38 -0.44
CA VAL A 301 6.51 -3.25 0.09
C VAL A 301 5.68 -4.48 -0.28
N LYS A 302 5.15 -5.17 0.72
CA LYS A 302 4.31 -6.36 0.54
C LYS A 302 2.92 -6.14 1.13
N ASN A 303 1.91 -6.12 0.27
CA ASN A 303 0.49 -6.07 0.65
C ASN A 303 -0.08 -7.48 0.86
N TYR A 304 0.49 -8.19 1.83
CA TYR A 304 0.16 -9.58 2.13
C TYR A 304 -1.14 -9.72 2.93
N ASN A 305 -1.87 -10.81 2.74
CA ASN A 305 -3.11 -11.10 3.48
C ASN A 305 -3.08 -12.54 4.02
N GLY A 306 -3.23 -12.68 5.33
CA GLY A 306 -3.23 -13.97 6.03
C GLY A 306 -2.13 -14.09 7.07
N LYS A 307 -1.74 -15.33 7.35
CA LYS A 307 -0.72 -15.68 8.36
C LYS A 307 0.60 -16.05 7.67
N TYR A 308 1.67 -15.42 8.12
CA TYR A 308 3.02 -15.53 7.61
C TYR A 308 3.99 -15.83 8.74
N LYS A 309 5.11 -16.44 8.39
CA LYS A 309 6.24 -16.63 9.30
C LYS A 309 7.53 -16.24 8.59
N ASN A 310 8.35 -15.45 9.25
CA ASN A 310 9.73 -15.18 8.83
C ASN A 310 10.69 -15.76 9.87
N ILE A 311 11.65 -16.56 9.42
CA ILE A 311 12.73 -17.13 10.24
C ILE A 311 14.06 -16.81 9.55
N GLY A 312 14.81 -15.84 10.06
CA GLY A 312 16.02 -15.34 9.40
C GLY A 312 15.73 -14.80 8.00
N ASP A 313 16.17 -15.54 6.99
CA ASP A 313 15.93 -15.22 5.57
C ASP A 313 14.70 -15.93 5.00
N SER A 314 14.18 -16.96 5.67
CA SER A 314 13.13 -17.83 5.12
C SER A 314 11.74 -17.29 5.39
N TRP A 315 10.89 -17.30 4.38
CA TRP A 315 9.49 -16.87 4.47
C TRP A 315 8.53 -18.03 4.21
N PHE A 316 7.47 -18.08 5.01
CA PHE A 316 6.40 -19.07 4.91
C PHE A 316 5.04 -18.40 4.97
N TYR A 317 4.05 -18.96 4.26
CA TYR A 317 2.65 -18.58 4.38
C TYR A 317 1.80 -19.79 4.78
N SER A 318 0.71 -19.54 5.51
CA SER A 318 -0.23 -20.58 5.91
C SER A 318 -1.25 -20.86 4.80
N LYS A 319 -1.35 -22.11 4.35
CA LYS A 319 -2.36 -22.59 3.41
C LYS A 319 -3.02 -23.83 3.97
N LYS A 320 -4.32 -23.76 4.28
CA LYS A 320 -5.07 -24.85 4.94
C LYS A 320 -4.32 -25.37 6.18
N GLU A 321 -3.89 -24.45 7.03
CA GLU A 321 -3.12 -24.70 8.26
C GLU A 321 -1.72 -25.31 8.08
N LYS A 322 -1.25 -25.48 6.83
CA LYS A 322 0.13 -25.92 6.54
C LYS A 322 1.00 -24.73 6.16
N TRP A 323 2.22 -24.71 6.66
CA TRP A 323 3.23 -23.72 6.27
C TRP A 323 3.87 -24.11 4.94
N VAL A 324 3.83 -23.18 3.99
CA VAL A 324 4.42 -23.36 2.65
C VAL A 324 5.47 -22.29 2.45
N ALA A 325 6.66 -22.68 1.98
CA ALA A 325 7.74 -21.76 1.70
C ALA A 325 7.40 -20.83 0.52
N PHE A 326 7.84 -19.58 0.61
CA PHE A 326 7.75 -18.65 -0.52
C PHE A 326 8.69 -19.06 -1.64
N LYS A 327 8.19 -19.04 -2.87
CA LYS A 327 9.03 -19.12 -4.07
C LYS A 327 9.82 -17.82 -4.25
N ASP A 328 9.11 -16.70 -4.16
CA ASP A 328 9.68 -15.37 -4.31
C ASP A 328 9.88 -14.77 -2.91
N ASN A 329 11.10 -14.88 -2.41
CA ASN A 329 11.43 -14.55 -1.02
C ASN A 329 11.63 -13.03 -0.82
N PRO A 330 10.80 -12.37 0.02
CA PRO A 330 10.90 -10.93 0.28
C PRO A 330 12.25 -10.47 0.84
N THR A 331 12.85 -11.24 1.76
CA THR A 331 14.17 -10.93 2.32
C THR A 331 15.25 -10.96 1.25
N ALA A 332 15.21 -11.96 0.37
CA ALA A 332 16.16 -12.06 -0.73
C ALA A 332 16.00 -10.91 -1.72
N GLN A 333 14.77 -10.49 -2.02
CA GLN A 333 14.48 -9.36 -2.90
C GLN A 333 14.99 -8.04 -2.30
N ALA A 334 14.65 -7.74 -1.04
CA ALA A 334 15.09 -6.54 -0.35
C ALA A 334 16.63 -6.44 -0.28
N LYS A 335 17.32 -7.53 0.10
CA LYS A 335 18.79 -7.58 0.14
C LYS A 335 19.41 -7.36 -1.24
N ARG A 336 18.87 -8.00 -2.28
CA ARG A 336 19.34 -7.85 -3.66
C ARG A 336 19.20 -6.43 -4.15
N ASN A 337 18.05 -5.80 -3.91
CA ASN A 337 17.78 -4.42 -4.27
C ASN A 337 18.73 -3.44 -3.56
N ALA A 338 18.93 -3.62 -2.25
CA ALA A 338 19.90 -2.84 -1.49
C ALA A 338 21.34 -3.04 -2.00
N CYS A 339 21.75 -4.27 -2.32
CA CYS A 339 23.08 -4.57 -2.87
C CYS A 339 23.30 -3.91 -4.24
N ASN A 340 22.33 -4.06 -5.15
CA ASN A 340 22.38 -3.45 -6.48
C ASN A 340 22.49 -1.92 -6.38
N LEU A 341 21.70 -1.28 -5.52
CA LEU A 341 21.76 0.17 -5.31
C LEU A 341 23.09 0.59 -4.69
N ALA A 342 23.58 -0.16 -3.71
CA ALA A 342 24.85 0.12 -3.06
C ALA A 342 26.00 0.05 -4.09
N GLU A 343 26.04 -0.98 -4.94
CA GLU A 343 27.02 -1.11 -6.03
C GLU A 343 26.92 0.05 -7.02
N TYR A 344 25.71 0.44 -7.40
CA TYR A 344 25.49 1.57 -8.30
C TYR A 344 26.01 2.90 -7.73
N LEU A 345 25.96 3.08 -6.39
CA LEU A 345 26.39 4.28 -5.68
C LEU A 345 27.83 4.21 -5.15
N GLU A 346 28.57 3.12 -5.38
CA GLU A 346 29.92 2.89 -4.82
C GLU A 346 30.88 4.06 -5.08
N SER A 347 30.86 4.59 -6.32
CA SER A 347 31.72 5.72 -6.71
C SER A 347 31.45 6.97 -5.88
N ASP A 348 30.18 7.22 -5.52
CA ASP A 348 29.76 8.40 -4.78
C ASP A 348 30.15 8.26 -3.30
N PHE A 349 29.91 7.08 -2.72
CA PHE A 349 30.38 6.75 -1.37
C PHE A 349 31.90 6.87 -1.24
N THR A 350 32.64 6.28 -2.18
CA THR A 350 34.12 6.30 -2.20
C THR A 350 34.66 7.72 -2.33
N ARG A 351 34.13 8.53 -3.26
CA ARG A 351 34.51 9.93 -3.44
C ARG A 351 34.32 10.75 -2.17
N ASN A 352 33.25 10.48 -1.42
CA ASN A 352 32.93 11.16 -0.16
C ASN A 352 33.58 10.52 1.07
N LYS A 353 34.51 9.56 0.89
CA LYS A 353 35.19 8.83 1.98
C LYS A 353 34.21 8.22 2.99
N CYS A 354 33.04 7.82 2.51
CA CYS A 354 31.98 7.22 3.31
C CYS A 354 31.91 5.72 3.02
N LYS A 355 31.66 4.90 4.04
CA LYS A 355 31.48 3.47 3.84
C LYS A 355 30.20 3.23 3.03
N LYS A 356 30.30 2.54 1.90
CA LYS A 356 29.15 2.08 1.12
C LYS A 356 28.16 1.35 2.03
N TRP A 357 26.94 1.86 2.09
CA TRP A 357 25.89 1.28 2.91
C TRP A 357 24.51 1.66 2.39
N VAL A 358 23.67 0.65 2.15
CA VAL A 358 22.25 0.80 1.84
C VAL A 358 21.50 -0.20 2.71
N THR A 359 20.50 0.28 3.45
CA THR A 359 19.74 -0.55 4.40
C THR A 359 18.49 -1.13 3.73
N PRO A 360 18.36 -2.46 3.60
CA PRO A 360 17.11 -3.08 3.17
C PRO A 360 16.08 -3.08 4.30
N ILE A 361 14.81 -2.83 3.97
CA ILE A 361 13.66 -2.89 4.88
C ILE A 361 12.49 -3.55 4.14
N ILE A 362 11.70 -4.37 4.82
CA ILE A 362 10.44 -4.89 4.30
C ILE A 362 9.30 -4.17 5.00
N VAL A 363 8.32 -3.67 4.23
CA VAL A 363 7.10 -3.05 4.76
C VAL A 363 5.92 -3.94 4.47
N LEU A 364 5.25 -4.41 5.52
CA LEU A 364 3.93 -5.04 5.43
C LEU A 364 2.87 -3.94 5.40
N SER A 365 2.35 -3.68 4.21
CA SER A 365 1.41 -2.58 3.96
C SER A 365 -0.05 -2.89 4.30
N ASN A 366 -0.33 -4.14 4.68
CA ASN A 366 -1.61 -4.57 5.23
C ASN A 366 -1.52 -4.74 6.75
N ALA A 367 -2.30 -3.98 7.51
CA ALA A 367 -2.34 -4.10 8.97
C ALA A 367 -2.88 -5.46 9.45
N ASP A 368 -3.72 -6.13 8.66
CA ASP A 368 -4.23 -7.46 8.99
C ASP A 368 -3.20 -8.58 8.75
N SER A 369 -2.07 -8.28 8.12
CA SER A 369 -1.03 -9.27 7.86
C SER A 369 -0.41 -9.72 9.18
N ASN A 370 -0.77 -10.92 9.62
CA ASN A 370 -0.12 -11.52 10.77
C ASN A 370 1.18 -12.17 10.32
N CYS A 371 2.31 -11.72 10.87
CA CYS A 371 3.63 -12.25 10.52
C CYS A 371 4.38 -12.55 11.81
N ASP A 372 4.65 -13.82 12.06
CA ASP A 372 5.48 -14.24 13.19
C ASP A 372 6.95 -14.11 12.77
N GLU A 373 7.72 -13.32 13.53
CA GLU A 373 9.10 -12.98 13.21
C GLU A 373 10.06 -13.66 14.20
N GLU A 374 10.98 -14.48 13.68
CA GLU A 374 12.00 -15.19 14.45
C GLU A 374 13.38 -14.83 13.91
N ASN A 375 14.09 -13.94 14.61
CA ASN A 375 15.41 -13.42 14.22
C ASN A 375 15.49 -12.96 12.75
N PRO A 376 14.59 -12.06 12.29
CA PRO A 376 14.61 -11.58 10.91
C PRO A 376 15.96 -10.94 10.57
N SER A 377 16.54 -11.31 9.44
CA SER A 377 17.83 -10.73 9.02
C SER A 377 17.70 -9.36 8.36
N VAL A 378 16.48 -9.01 7.94
CA VAL A 378 16.08 -7.72 7.39
C VAL A 378 14.93 -7.20 8.26
N PRO A 379 14.95 -5.94 8.70
CA PRO A 379 13.84 -5.37 9.46
C PRO A 379 12.51 -5.50 8.70
N ILE A 380 11.49 -6.00 9.40
CA ILE A 380 10.12 -6.09 8.90
C ILE A 380 9.28 -5.07 9.67
N TRP A 381 8.79 -4.07 8.96
CA TRP A 381 8.00 -2.97 9.49
C TRP A 381 6.55 -3.12 9.09
N ARG A 382 5.63 -2.76 10.00
CA ARG A 382 4.19 -2.80 9.74
C ARG A 382 3.70 -1.39 9.47
N ILE A 383 2.79 -1.23 8.51
CA ILE A 383 2.27 0.08 8.12
C ILE A 383 1.73 0.90 9.30
N GLN A 384 1.08 0.25 10.25
CA GLN A 384 0.52 0.86 11.46
C GLN A 384 1.57 1.51 12.38
N TYR A 385 2.84 1.10 12.26
CA TYR A 385 3.96 1.61 13.04
C TYR A 385 5.06 2.24 12.17
N LEU A 386 4.84 2.37 10.86
CA LEU A 386 5.87 2.85 9.93
C LEU A 386 6.33 4.28 10.29
N ALA A 387 5.42 5.13 10.76
CA ALA A 387 5.75 6.47 11.23
C ALA A 387 6.74 6.42 12.41
N GLU A 388 6.46 5.58 13.41
CA GLU A 388 7.33 5.35 14.56
C GLU A 388 8.67 4.77 14.14
N GLU A 389 8.69 3.78 13.26
CA GLU A 389 9.93 3.17 12.77
C GLU A 389 10.81 4.20 12.05
N LEU A 390 10.22 5.08 11.22
CA LEU A 390 10.91 6.20 10.59
C LEU A 390 11.46 7.19 11.63
N GLY A 391 10.65 7.56 12.63
CA GLY A 391 11.06 8.47 13.72
C GLY A 391 12.09 7.87 14.69
N ASN A 392 12.22 6.54 14.73
CA ASN A 392 13.12 5.77 15.59
C ASN A 392 14.42 5.37 14.89
N MET A 393 14.61 5.75 13.62
CA MET A 393 15.82 5.43 12.88
C MET A 393 17.06 5.99 13.61
N PRO A 394 18.06 5.14 13.92
CA PRO A 394 19.21 5.55 14.71
C PRO A 394 20.15 6.47 13.92
N GLU A 395 20.57 7.59 14.51
CA GLU A 395 21.56 8.53 13.92
C GLU A 395 23.00 8.00 13.96
N LYS A 396 23.22 6.72 14.26
CA LYS A 396 24.56 6.14 14.38
C LYS A 396 25.41 6.29 13.12
N ARG A 397 24.77 6.54 11.97
CA ARG A 397 25.42 6.76 10.68
C ARG A 397 24.72 7.91 9.97
N THR A 398 25.42 9.02 9.81
CA THR A 398 24.99 10.16 9.02
C THR A 398 25.77 10.18 7.71
N ILE A 399 25.11 10.53 6.62
CA ILE A 399 25.77 10.88 5.35
C ILE A 399 25.94 12.39 5.29
N SER A 400 27.00 12.87 4.63
CA SER A 400 27.18 14.31 4.44
C SER A 400 26.12 14.87 3.50
N GLU A 401 25.77 16.15 3.67
CA GLU A 401 24.85 16.84 2.76
C GLU A 401 25.33 16.79 1.30
N GLN A 402 26.66 16.85 1.09
CA GLN A 402 27.27 16.70 -0.23
C GLN A 402 27.00 15.31 -0.84
N LEU A 403 27.27 14.23 -0.10
CA LEU A 403 27.01 12.87 -0.56
C LEU A 403 25.52 12.67 -0.84
N GLN A 404 24.66 13.18 0.06
CA GLN A 404 23.21 13.11 -0.11
C GLN A 404 22.77 13.78 -1.41
N LYS A 405 23.25 15.00 -1.67
CA LYS A 405 22.93 15.75 -2.90
C LYS A 405 23.42 15.03 -4.16
N GLU A 406 24.63 14.48 -4.13
CA GLU A 406 25.20 13.72 -5.26
C GLU A 406 24.38 12.46 -5.56
N ILE A 407 23.99 11.71 -4.53
CA ILE A 407 23.12 10.53 -4.68
C ILE A 407 21.77 10.96 -5.27
N CYS A 408 21.11 11.97 -4.70
CA CYS A 408 19.81 12.43 -5.19
C CYS A 408 19.90 12.86 -6.67
N GLN A 409 20.92 13.64 -7.03
CA GLN A 409 21.12 14.08 -8.41
C GLN A 409 21.31 12.89 -9.36
N LYS A 410 22.17 11.94 -9.00
CA LYS A 410 22.45 10.75 -9.80
C LYS A 410 21.21 9.89 -10.02
N LEU A 411 20.37 9.74 -8.99
CA LEU A 411 19.11 9.02 -9.08
C LEU A 411 18.06 9.79 -9.90
N GLU A 412 17.94 11.11 -9.74
CA GLU A 412 17.05 11.95 -10.56
C GLU A 412 17.35 11.87 -12.06
N ASP A 413 18.63 11.79 -12.42
CA ASP A 413 19.06 11.71 -13.81
C ASP A 413 18.67 10.38 -14.49
N LEU A 414 18.39 9.32 -13.72
CA LEU A 414 17.80 8.08 -14.25
C LEU A 414 16.37 8.33 -14.75
N TYR A 415 15.55 9.04 -13.97
CA TYR A 415 14.16 9.36 -14.36
C TYR A 415 14.10 10.26 -15.59
N LYS A 416 15.05 11.18 -15.76
CA LYS A 416 15.11 12.05 -16.95
C LYS A 416 15.41 11.24 -18.22
N LYS A 417 16.32 10.26 -18.12
CA LYS A 417 16.71 9.41 -19.26
C LYS A 417 15.58 8.46 -19.69
N ASP A 418 14.85 7.90 -18.74
CA ASP A 418 13.70 7.02 -19.03
C ASP A 418 12.53 7.77 -19.70
N ASN A 419 12.28 9.02 -19.30
CA ASN A 419 11.25 9.86 -19.93
C ASN A 419 11.61 10.21 -21.39
N LEU A 420 12.90 10.39 -21.70
CA LEU A 420 13.37 10.64 -23.08
C LEU A 420 13.24 9.39 -23.97
N GLN A 421 13.46 8.18 -23.43
CA GLN A 421 13.32 6.93 -24.19
C GLN A 421 11.88 6.47 -24.40
N SER A 422 10.91 7.00 -23.63
CA SER A 422 9.48 6.66 -23.78
C SER A 422 8.72 7.63 -24.71
N THR A 423 9.39 8.67 -25.22
CA THR A 423 8.81 9.66 -26.15
C THR A 423 9.26 9.45 -27.61
N ILE A 424 10.15 8.47 -27.85
CA ILE A 424 10.60 8.00 -29.17
C ILE A 424 9.97 6.64 -29.40
#